data_AF-A0A550JHY3-F1
#
_entry.id   AF-A0A550JHY3-F1
#
_cell.length_a   1.000
_cell.length_b   1.000
_cell.length_c   1.000
_cell.angle_alpha   90.00
_cell.angle_beta   90.00
_cell.angle_gamma   90.00
#
_symmetry.space_group_name_H-M   'P 1'
#
loop_
_entity.id
_entity.type
_entity.pdbx_description
1 polymer ?
#
loop_
_entity_poly.entity_id
_entity_poly.type
_entity_poly.pdbx_seq_one_letter_code
_entity_poly.pdbx_strand_id
1 'polypeptide(L)' 'MAELIVEAVKVGRFSGAQWCQQQPAGPWAACDAYTLTRREWVPAARKELAVDYYLKFAIGKTGTLLLLVSCHLST' A
#
# COMPACT_ATOMS: atom_id res chain seq x y z
N MET A 1 9.21 2.02 5.17
CA MET A 1 8.35 2.37 4.02
C MET A 1 8.74 1.64 2.75
N ALA A 2 10.00 1.70 2.29
CA ALA A 2 10.44 0.93 1.13
C ALA A 2 10.26 -0.59 1.29
N GLU A 3 10.45 -1.12 2.51
CA GLU A 3 10.24 -2.53 2.82
C GLU A 3 8.82 -3.03 2.56
N LEU A 4 7.80 -2.22 2.87
CA LEU A 4 6.39 -2.60 2.67
C LEU A 4 6.07 -2.77 1.18
N ILE A 5 6.66 -1.92 0.31
CA ILE A 5 6.53 -2.04 -1.14
C ILE A 5 7.26 -3.28 -1.63
N VAL A 6 8.49 -3.51 -1.17
CA VAL A 6 9.28 -4.69 -1.54
C VAL A 6 8.54 -5.97 -1.17
N GLU A 7 7.95 -6.02 0.03
CA GLU A 7 7.17 -7.15 0.50
C GLU A 7 5.87 -7.31 -0.30
N ALA A 8 5.14 -6.23 -0.55
CA ALA A 8 3.91 -6.25 -1.36
C ALA A 8 4.16 -6.78 -2.79
N VAL A 9 5.28 -6.39 -3.41
CA VAL A 9 5.66 -6.86 -4.76
C VAL A 9 6.13 -8.33 -4.73
N LYS A 10 6.83 -8.76 -3.67
CA LYS A 10 7.40 -10.12 -3.60
C LYS A 10 6.38 -11.18 -3.19
N VAL A 11 5.56 -10.87 -2.18
CA VAL A 11 4.67 -11.85 -1.52
C VAL A 11 3.24 -11.37 -1.37
N GLY A 12 2.98 -10.07 -1.58
CA GLY A 12 1.63 -9.55 -1.64
C GLY A 12 0.88 -9.99 -2.90
N ARG A 13 -0.38 -9.60 -2.98
CA ARG A 13 -1.25 -9.90 -4.12
C ARG A 13 -1.46 -8.65 -4.96
N PHE A 14 -1.01 -8.69 -6.21
CA PHE A 14 -1.35 -7.68 -7.20
C PHE A 14 -2.87 -7.64 -7.41
N SER A 15 -3.45 -6.47 -7.20
CA SER A 15 -4.90 -6.21 -7.29
C SER A 15 -5.28 -5.53 -8.61
N GLY A 16 -4.31 -5.09 -9.41
CA GLY A 16 -4.52 -4.49 -10.72
C GLY A 16 -3.86 -3.11 -10.88
N ALA A 17 -3.80 -2.64 -12.13
CA ALA A 17 -3.40 -1.28 -12.46
C ALA A 17 -4.60 -0.33 -12.35
N GLN A 18 -4.43 0.81 -11.68
CA GLN A 18 -5.51 1.75 -11.37
C GLN A 18 -5.09 3.19 -11.57
N TRP A 19 -5.99 3.99 -12.14
CA TRP A 19 -5.87 5.45 -12.13
C TRP A 19 -6.18 5.99 -10.73
N CYS A 20 -5.27 6.78 -10.17
CA CYS A 20 -5.42 7.39 -8.86
C CYS A 20 -5.33 8.91 -8.96
N GLN A 21 -6.34 9.60 -8.46
CA GLN A 21 -6.29 11.05 -8.30
C GLN A 21 -5.75 11.37 -6.90
N GLN A 22 -4.67 12.15 -6.82
CA GLN A 22 -3.98 12.39 -5.56
C GLN A 22 -4.78 13.28 -4.59
N GLN A 23 -5.60 14.17 -5.14
CA GLN A 23 -6.48 15.09 -4.44
C GLN A 23 -7.62 15.52 -5.37
N PRO A 24 -8.75 16.05 -4.85
CA PRO A 24 -9.81 16.59 -5.70
C PRO A 24 -9.26 17.60 -6.72
N ALA A 25 -9.64 17.43 -8.00
CA ALA A 25 -9.13 18.22 -9.14
C ALA A 25 -7.59 18.18 -9.36
N GLY A 26 -6.88 17.27 -8.70
CA GLY A 26 -5.45 17.04 -8.88
C GLY A 26 -5.12 16.13 -10.08
N PRO A 27 -3.81 15.94 -10.36
CA PRO A 27 -3.35 15.06 -11.43
C PRO A 27 -3.69 13.59 -11.16
N TRP A 28 -3.88 12.85 -12.25
CA TRP A 28 -4.04 11.40 -12.23
C TRP A 28 -2.70 10.70 -12.40
N ALA A 29 -2.47 9.67 -11.60
CA ALA A 29 -1.32 8.78 -11.71
C ALA A 29 -1.78 7.36 -12.06
N ALA A 30 -1.08 6.70 -12.98
CA ALA A 30 -1.21 5.27 -13.21
C ALA A 30 -0.44 4.55 -12.10
N CYS A 31 -1.16 3.87 -11.21
CA CYS A 31 -0.59 3.16 -10.08
C CYS A 31 -0.79 1.65 -10.21
N ASP A 32 0.11 0.88 -9.62
CA ASP A 32 -0.14 -0.52 -9.31
C ASP A 32 -0.72 -0.65 -7.91
N ALA A 33 -1.79 -1.45 -7.78
CA ALA A 33 -2.43 -1.73 -6.51
C ALA A 33 -2.05 -3.13 -5.99
N TYR A 34 -1.77 -3.23 -4.70
CA TYR A 34 -1.44 -4.48 -4.02
C TYR A 34 -2.19 -4.61 -2.69
N THR A 35 -2.50 -5.84 -2.29
CA THR A 35 -2.91 -6.19 -0.93
C THR A 35 -1.83 -7.03 -0.25
N LEU A 36 -1.55 -6.78 1.02
CA LEU A 36 -0.56 -7.53 1.79
C LEU A 36 -1.05 -7.71 3.23
N THR A 37 -1.09 -8.95 3.72
CA THR A 37 -1.40 -9.24 5.13
C THR A 37 -0.10 -9.49 5.90
N ARG A 38 0.09 -8.80 7.03
CA ARG A 38 1.28 -8.94 7.89
C ARG A 38 0.86 -9.20 9.32
N ARG A 39 1.68 -9.94 10.07
CA ARG A 39 1.55 -9.97 11.53
C ARG A 39 2.30 -8.79 12.11
N GLU A 40 1.60 -7.94 12.85
CA GLU A 40 2.20 -6.78 13.49
C GLU A 40 1.84 -6.73 14.96
N TRP A 41 2.81 -6.34 15.78
CA TRP A 41 2.56 -6.05 17.17
C TRP A 41 1.66 -4.81 17.29
N VAL A 42 0.48 -4.96 17.88
CA VAL A 42 -0.45 -3.85 18.12
C VAL A 42 -0.37 -3.45 19.59
N PRO A 43 0.24 -2.29 19.93
CA PRO A 43 0.48 -1.90 21.33
C PRO A 43 -0.80 -1.82 22.17
N ALA A 44 -1.90 -1.35 21.56
CA ALA A 44 -3.19 -1.23 22.23
C ALA A 44 -3.80 -2.59 22.61
N ALA A 45 -3.55 -3.63 21.80
CA ALA A 45 -4.03 -4.99 22.04
C ALA A 45 -3.02 -5.86 22.81
N ARG A 46 -1.76 -5.41 22.94
CA ARG A 46 -0.64 -6.13 23.57
C ARG A 46 -0.45 -7.54 23.00
N LYS A 47 -0.62 -7.70 21.68
CA LYS A 47 -0.40 -8.94 20.95
C LYS A 47 -0.09 -8.67 19.49
N GLU A 48 0.41 -9.69 18.79
CA GLU A 48 0.46 -9.67 17.34
C GLU A 48 -0.95 -9.87 16.75
N LEU A 49 -1.29 -9.06 15.75
CA LEU A 49 -2.52 -9.17 14.98
C LEU A 49 -2.18 -9.22 13.49
N ALA A 50 -3.02 -9.92 12.72
CA ALA A 50 -2.99 -9.82 11.28
C ALA A 50 -3.53 -8.44 10.86
N VAL A 51 -2.76 -7.76 10.02
CA VAL A 51 -3.05 -6.42 9.52
C VAL A 51 -3.03 -6.46 8.01
N ASP A 52 -4.11 -6.01 7.40
CA ASP A 52 -4.28 -5.94 5.97
C ASP A 52 -3.90 -4.56 5.46
N TYR A 53 -2.88 -4.53 4.60
CA TYR A 53 -2.40 -3.36 3.90
C TYR A 53 -2.95 -3.32 2.49
N TYR A 54 -3.46 -2.16 2.10
CA TYR A 54 -3.77 -1.84 0.72
C TYR A 54 -2.82 -0.75 0.23
N LEU A 55 -1.98 -1.11 -0.73
CA LEU A 55 -0.96 -0.23 -1.29
C LEU A 55 -1.36 0.18 -2.70
N LYS A 56 -1.16 1.46 -3.03
CA LYS A 56 -1.10 1.93 -4.41
C LYS A 56 0.16 2.75 -4.58
N PHE A 57 0.96 2.45 -5.60
CA PHE A 57 2.15 3.25 -5.86
C PHE A 57 2.42 3.42 -7.36
N ALA A 58 3.12 4.50 -7.68
CA ALA A 58 3.54 4.85 -9.02
C ALA A 58 4.92 5.49 -8.98
N ILE A 59 5.68 5.38 -10.08
CA ILE A 59 6.94 6.09 -10.26
C ILE A 59 6.68 7.25 -11.22
N GLY A 60 6.85 8.48 -10.73
CA GLY A 60 6.74 9.68 -11.55
C GLY A 60 7.87 9.78 -12.57
N LYS A 61 7.71 10.66 -13.57
CA LYS A 61 8.70 10.85 -14.66
C LYS A 61 10.10 11.23 -14.17
N THR A 62 10.20 11.86 -13.01
CA THR A 62 11.47 12.26 -12.37
C THR A 62 12.08 11.17 -11.49
N GLY A 63 11.49 9.97 -11.46
CA GLY A 63 11.88 8.87 -10.56
C GLY A 63 11.29 8.98 -9.15
N THR A 64 10.50 10.02 -8.85
CA THR A 64 9.86 10.19 -7.55
C THR A 64 8.77 9.15 -7.33
N LEU A 65 8.81 8.47 -6.18
CA LEU A 65 7.78 7.50 -5.79
C LEU A 65 6.55 8.22 -5.23
N LEU A 66 5.39 7.90 -5.80
CA LEU A 66 4.07 8.20 -5.22
C LEU A 66 3.60 6.95 -4.48
N LEU A 67 3.23 7.09 -3.22
CA LEU A 67 2.80 5.98 -2.38
C LEU A 67 1.55 6.36 -1.58
N LEU A 68 0.51 5.55 -1.71
CA LEU A 68 -0.67 5.55 -0.86
C LEU A 68 -0.74 4.21 -0.14
N VAL A 69 -0.93 4.25 1.18
CA VAL A 69 -1.08 3.07 2.03
C VAL A 69 -2.32 3.26 2.87
N SER A 70 -3.22 2.29 2.82
CA SER A 70 -4.29 2.11 3.81
C SER A 70 -4.00 0.87 4.63
N CYS A 71 -4.37 0.91 5.91
CA CYS A 71 -4.14 -0.16 6.87
C CYS A 71 -5.42 -0.44 7.64
N HIS A 72 -5.81 -1.71 7.69
CA HIS A 72 -7.00 -2.17 8.40
C HIS A 72 -6.63 -3.39 9.25
N LEU A 73 -7.16 -3.48 10.46
CA LEU A 73 -7.08 -4.72 11.22
C LEU A 73 -7.86 -5.79 10.46
N SER A 74 -7.24 -6.95 10.24
CA SER A 74 -7.93 -8.08 9.63
C SER A 74 -9.00 -8.56 10.59
N THR A 75 -10.26 -8.61 10.14
CA THR A 75 -11.42 -9.09 10.92
C THR A 75 -11.40 -10.59 11.11
#